data_AF-A0A352WTA6-F1
#
_entry.id   AF-A0A352WTA6-F1
#
_cell.length_a   1.000
_cell.length_b   1.000
_cell.length_c   1.000
_cell.angle_alpha   90.00
_cell.angle_beta   90.00
_cell.angle_gamma   90.00
#
_symmetry.space_group_name_H-M   'P 1'
#
loop_
_entity.id
_entity.type
_entity.pdbx_description
1 polymer ?
#
loop_
_entity_poly.entity_id
_entity_poly.type
_entity_poly.pdbx_seq_one_letter_code
_entity_poly.pdbx_strand_id
1 'polypeptide(L)' 'MVLKKYPPGHRDFLRFTPVLRKEGALIEGRVGLAKVLCIDVKKMYELGIREMKRDPFFFLCENPACKFCAKKRKAVQ' A
#
# COMPACT_ATOMS: atom_id res chain seq x y z
N MET A 1 -6.96 23.45 -8.07
CA MET A 1 -6.68 23.11 -6.67
C MET A 1 -6.22 21.66 -6.61
N VAL A 2 -4.91 21.40 -6.46
CA VAL A 2 -4.39 20.02 -6.40
C VAL A 2 -4.42 19.60 -4.94
N LEU A 3 -5.18 18.56 -4.61
CA LEU A 3 -5.20 17.99 -3.27
C LEU A 3 -3.76 17.68 -2.84
N LYS A 4 -3.35 18.20 -1.67
CA LYS A 4 -2.04 17.91 -1.09
C LYS A 4 -1.93 16.40 -0.89
N LYS A 5 -1.02 15.74 -1.61
CA LYS A 5 -0.84 14.28 -1.52
C LYS A 5 -0.51 13.89 -0.09
N TYR A 6 -1.43 13.16 0.53
CA TYR A 6 -1.27 12.62 1.87
C TYR A 6 -1.84 11.20 1.92
N PRO A 7 -1.07 10.20 2.39
CA PRO A 7 0.32 10.28 2.86
C PRO A 7 1.34 10.53 1.73
N PRO A 8 2.46 11.23 2.00
CA PRO A 8 3.61 11.23 1.10
C PRO A 8 4.21 9.80 1.04
N GLY A 9 4.52 9.32 -0.16
CA GLY A 9 4.98 7.94 -0.41
C GLY A 9 3.91 7.10 -1.12
N HIS A 10 3.87 7.14 -2.45
CA HIS A 10 2.70 6.66 -3.22
C HIS A 10 2.88 5.29 -3.90
N ARG A 11 4.11 4.79 -4.06
CA ARG A 11 4.34 3.65 -4.99
C ARG A 11 4.23 2.29 -4.33
N ASP A 12 4.72 2.14 -3.10
CA ASP A 12 4.80 0.81 -2.50
C ASP A 12 3.48 0.30 -1.93
N PHE A 13 2.48 1.16 -1.75
CA PHE A 13 1.13 0.69 -1.44
C PHE A 13 0.55 -0.22 -2.53
N LEU A 14 1.01 -0.08 -3.79
CA LEU A 14 0.60 -0.96 -4.89
C LEU A 14 1.09 -2.40 -4.70
N ARG A 15 2.17 -2.61 -3.93
CA ARG A 15 2.70 -3.95 -3.63
C ARG A 15 1.74 -4.76 -2.76
N PHE A 16 0.78 -4.11 -2.12
CA PHE A 16 -0.21 -4.77 -1.29
C PHE A 16 -1.37 -5.35 -2.09
N THR A 17 -1.67 -4.81 -3.28
CA THR A 17 -2.74 -5.31 -4.14
C THR A 17 -2.59 -6.79 -4.51
N PRO A 18 -1.41 -7.32 -4.89
CA PRO A 18 -1.22 -8.75 -5.09
C PRO A 18 -1.48 -9.59 -3.84
N VAL A 19 -1.13 -9.10 -2.64
CA VAL A 19 -1.39 -9.79 -1.37
C VAL A 19 -2.89 -9.86 -1.12
N LEU A 20 -3.58 -8.73 -1.21
CA LEU A 20 -5.04 -8.68 -1.03
C LEU A 20 -5.78 -9.58 -2.02
N ARG A 21 -5.33 -9.62 -3.28
CA ARG A 21 -5.90 -10.48 -4.31
C ARG A 21 -5.70 -11.96 -3.99
N LYS A 22 -4.47 -12.35 -3.62
CA LYS A 22 -4.12 -13.75 -3.30
C LYS A 22 -4.91 -14.29 -2.10
N GLU A 23 -5.19 -13.43 -1.11
CA GLU A 23 -5.83 -13.79 0.15
C GLU A 23 -7.38 -13.63 0.11
N GLY A 24 -7.95 -13.35 -1.07
CA GLY A 24 -9.39 -13.16 -1.23
C GLY A 24 -9.95 -11.99 -0.42
N ALA A 25 -9.14 -10.95 -0.20
CA ALA A 25 -9.53 -9.70 0.44
C ALA A 25 -9.89 -8.60 -0.58
N LEU A 26 -9.67 -8.86 -1.87
CA LEU A 26 -9.95 -7.95 -2.97
C LEU A 26 -10.68 -8.68 -4.09
N ILE A 27 -11.77 -8.08 -4.56
CA ILE A 27 -12.46 -8.45 -5.79
C ILE A 27 -12.31 -7.34 -6.82
N GLU A 28 -12.24 -7.71 -8.10
CA GLU A 28 -12.14 -6.77 -9.21
C GLU A 28 -13.42 -6.76 -10.03
N GLY A 29 -13.81 -5.59 -10.51
CA GLY A 29 -15.01 -5.45 -11.33
C GLY A 29 -15.02 -4.16 -12.14
N ARG A 30 -16.20 -3.80 -12.63
CA ARG A 30 -16.46 -2.56 -13.37
C ARG A 30 -17.70 -1.85 -12.83
N VAL A 31 -17.62 -0.53 -12.76
CA VAL A 31 -18.78 0.36 -12.59
C VAL A 31 -18.73 1.36 -13.74
N GLY A 32 -19.70 1.25 -14.66
CA GLY A 32 -19.61 1.92 -15.96
C GLY A 32 -18.35 1.49 -16.72
N LEU A 33 -17.55 2.47 -17.15
CA LEU A 33 -16.28 2.24 -17.84
C LEU A 33 -15.07 2.09 -16.90
N ALA A 34 -15.23 2.37 -15.60
CA ALA A 34 -14.13 2.36 -14.64
C ALA A 34 -13.82 0.94 -14.17
N LYS A 35 -12.52 0.58 -14.13
CA LYS A 35 -12.05 -0.60 -13.39
C LYS A 35 -12.04 -0.27 -11.91
N VAL A 36 -12.75 -1.06 -11.11
CA VAL A 36 -12.88 -0.86 -9.66
C VAL A 36 -12.37 -2.07 -8.89
N LEU A 37 -11.89 -1.79 -7.68
CA LEU A 37 -11.46 -2.77 -6.69
C LEU A 37 -12.37 -2.60 -5.48
N CYS A 38 -13.02 -3.67 -5.05
CA CYS A 38 -13.73 -3.70 -3.77
C CYS A 38 -12.91 -4.51 -2.78
N ILE A 39 -12.62 -3.92 -1.63
CA ILE A 39 -11.67 -4.45 -0.64
C ILE A 39 -12.41 -4.66 0.67
N ASP A 40 -12.28 -5.85 1.25
CA ASP A 40 -12.71 -6.14 2.61
C ASP A 40 -11.79 -5.38 3.58
N VAL A 41 -12.34 -4.39 4.28
CA VAL A 41 -11.58 -3.50 5.17
C VAL A 41 -10.94 -4.25 6.34
N LYS A 42 -11.60 -5.27 6.89
CA LYS A 42 -11.12 -6.00 8.05
C LYS A 42 -9.96 -6.90 7.64
N LYS A 43 -10.13 -7.68 6.56
CA LYS A 43 -9.06 -8.50 6.00
C LYS A 43 -7.88 -7.64 5.56
N MET A 44 -8.12 -6.50 4.92
CA MET A 44 -7.07 -5.58 4.51
C MET A 44 -6.23 -5.12 5.70
N TYR A 45 -6.86 -4.75 6.82
CA TYR A 45 -6.15 -4.33 8.01
C TYR A 45 -5.31 -5.48 8.59
N GLU A 46 -5.91 -6.66 8.79
CA GLU A 46 -5.23 -7.83 9.36
C GLU A 46 -4.03 -8.28 8.50
N LEU A 47 -4.20 -8.35 7.18
CA LEU A 47 -3.14 -8.67 6.23
C LEU A 47 -2.04 -7.60 6.24
N GLY A 48 -2.41 -6.31 6.36
CA GLY A 48 -1.44 -5.21 6.43
C GLY A 48 -0.56 -5.32 7.67
N ILE A 49 -1.17 -5.58 8.84
CA ILE A 49 -0.42 -5.84 10.08
C ILE A 49 0.48 -7.07 9.94
N ARG A 50 0.00 -8.15 9.31
CA ARG A 50 0.77 -9.37 9.07
C ARG A 50 2.04 -9.09 8.25
N GLU A 51 1.91 -8.37 7.13
CA GLU A 51 3.08 -8.05 6.29
C GLU A 51 4.04 -7.08 6.99
N MET A 52 3.54 -6.08 7.72
CA MET A 52 4.41 -5.15 8.48
C MET A 52 5.13 -5.81 9.66
N LYS A 53 4.56 -6.85 10.28
CA LYS A 53 5.27 -7.64 11.29
C LYS A 53 6.45 -8.43 10.70
N ARG A 54 6.36 -8.82 9.43
CA ARG A 54 7.44 -9.52 8.71
C ARG A 54 8.50 -8.56 8.19
N ASP A 55 8.06 -7.44 7.62
CA ASP A 55 8.89 -6.36 7.12
C ASP A 55 8.32 -5.01 7.60
N PRO A 56 8.88 -4.39 8.65
CA PRO A 56 8.44 -3.07 9.13
C PRO A 56 8.51 -1.98 8.06
N PHE A 57 9.27 -2.19 6.99
CA PHE A 57 9.43 -1.26 5.88
C PHE A 57 8.62 -1.65 4.64
N PHE A 58 7.66 -2.57 4.76
CA PHE A 58 6.87 -3.08 3.64
C PHE A 58 6.28 -1.98 2.76
N PHE A 59 5.78 -0.88 3.33
CA PHE A 59 5.19 0.22 2.57
C PHE A 59 6.19 1.31 2.11
N LEU A 60 7.49 1.11 2.31
CA LEU A 60 8.54 2.06 1.93
C LEU A 60 9.34 1.52 0.74
N CYS A 61 9.47 2.31 -0.32
CA CYS A 61 10.26 1.89 -1.47
C CYS A 61 11.75 1.75 -1.16
N GLU A 62 12.41 0.87 -1.90
CA GLU A 62 13.85 0.63 -1.85
C GLU A 62 14.63 1.54 -2.81
N ASN A 63 13.95 2.36 -3.61
CA ASN A 63 14.59 3.29 -4.53
C ASN A 63 15.50 4.28 -3.78
N PRO A 64 16.84 4.23 -3.98
CA PRO A 64 17.78 5.10 -3.26
C PRO A 64 17.59 6.59 -3.60
N ALA A 65 17.03 6.91 -4.77
CA ALA A 65 16.70 8.29 -5.16
C ALA A 65 15.45 8.84 -4.43
N CYS A 66 14.67 7.98 -3.75
CA CYS A 66 13.48 8.41 -3.02
C CYS A 66 13.85 9.00 -1.67
N LYS A 67 14.01 10.33 -1.63
CA LYS A 67 14.33 11.09 -0.42
C LYS A 67 13.32 10.86 0.72
N PHE A 68 12.04 10.65 0.39
CA PHE A 68 11.00 10.42 1.39
C PHE A 68 11.16 9.09 2.12
N CYS A 69 11.20 7.98 1.39
CA CYS A 69 11.29 6.64 1.98
C CYS A 69 12.65 6.45 2.68
N ALA A 70 13.74 6.98 2.09
CA ALA A 70 15.06 6.97 2.72
C ALA A 70 15.05 7.71 4.08
N LYS A 71 14.45 8.91 4.14
CA LYS A 71 14.32 9.66 5.42
C LYS A 71 13.48 8.90 6.44
N LYS A 72 12.38 8.27 6.02
CA LYS A 72 11.50 7.51 6.92
C LYS A 72 12.15 6.24 7.46
N ARG A 73 12.90 5.49 6.64
CA ARG A 73 13.69 4.32 7.08
C ARG A 73 14.68 4.69 8.19
N LYS A 74 15.39 5.81 8.04
CA LYS A 74 16.34 6.32 9.05
C LYS A 74 15.68 6.79 10.36
N ALA A 75 14.40 7.16 10.34
CA ALA A 75 13.70 7.68 11.52
C ALA A 75 13.13 6.59 12.44
N VAL A 76 13.16 5.32 12.01
CA VAL A 76 12.65 4.15 12.74
C VAL A 76 13.80 3.26 13.26
N GLN A 77 15.05 3.59 12.93
CA GLN A 77 16.26 3.02 13.53
C GLN A 77 16.59 3.75 14.82
#